data_AF-A0A9Y3S2F7-F1
#
_entry.id   AF-A0A9Y3S2F7-F1
#
_cell.length_a   1.000
_cell.length_b   1.000
_cell.length_c   1.000
_cell.angle_alpha   90.00
_cell.angle_beta   90.00
_cell.angle_gamma   90.00
#
_symmetry.space_group_name_H-M   'P 1'
#
loop_
_entity.id
_entity.type
_entity.pdbx_description
1 polymer ?
#
loop_
_entity_poly.entity_id
_entity_poly.type
_entity_poly.pdbx_seq_one_letter_code
_entity_poly.pdbx_strand_id
1 'polypeptide(L)'
;MTELIETERLYVEELQSIMEGYFAELNNSELSHLMPPSLENKRDVLFGNLPEIYEFHNKTFLMELENCAEKPELVGTCFLKRKEELQVYEKYCQNKPRSEIIWRQCGDSLFFQECQKKLDHKLSLDAYLLKPVQRITKYQLMLKEMLKCSNGEGMAELEEALATMLDIIKSVNDSMHQIAITGFE
;
A
#
# COMPACT_ATOMS: atom_id res chain seq x y z
N MET A 1 0.98 19.61 -5.59
CA MET A 1 2.26 18.93 -5.33
C MET A 1 2.45 18.66 -3.84
N THR A 2 2.37 19.67 -2.98
CA THR A 2 2.52 19.53 -1.52
C THR A 2 1.69 18.40 -0.92
N GLU A 3 0.39 18.35 -1.20
CA GLU A 3 -0.50 17.29 -0.71
C GLU A 3 -0.06 15.87 -1.14
N LEU A 4 0.46 15.70 -2.35
CA LEU A 4 0.98 14.41 -2.83
C LEU A 4 2.15 13.93 -1.97
N ILE A 5 3.10 14.81 -1.73
CA ILE A 5 4.30 14.50 -0.94
C ILE A 5 3.94 14.28 0.53
N GLU A 6 3.13 15.16 1.13
CA GLU A 6 2.75 15.04 2.54
C GLU A 6 1.98 13.74 2.81
N THR A 7 1.03 13.41 1.95
CA THR A 7 0.28 12.16 2.08
C THR A 7 1.12 10.93 1.71
N GLU A 8 2.17 11.08 0.92
CA GLU A 8 3.15 10.01 0.65
C GLU A 8 4.03 9.73 1.88
N ARG A 9 4.55 10.77 2.53
CA ARG A 9 5.33 10.64 3.76
C ARG A 9 4.52 9.94 4.84
N LEU A 10 3.28 10.40 5.06
CA LEU A 10 2.37 9.76 6.01
C LEU A 10 2.12 8.29 5.64
N TYR A 11 1.93 7.98 4.37
CA TYR A 11 1.74 6.60 3.92
C TYR A 11 2.97 5.73 4.23
N VAL A 12 4.17 6.20 3.93
CA VAL A 12 5.43 5.49 4.24
C VAL A 12 5.61 5.30 5.74
N GLU A 13 5.37 6.33 6.55
CA GLU A 13 5.44 6.27 8.02
C GLU A 13 4.45 5.24 8.59
N GLU A 14 3.21 5.23 8.10
CA GLU A 14 2.20 4.27 8.51
C GLU A 14 2.55 2.84 8.09
N LEU A 15 3.17 2.64 6.92
CA LEU A 15 3.67 1.32 6.52
C LEU A 15 4.84 0.87 7.40
N GLN A 16 5.75 1.77 7.73
CA GLN A 16 6.88 1.48 8.61
C GLN A 16 6.39 1.02 9.99
N SER A 17 5.40 1.72 10.57
CA SER A 17 4.86 1.32 11.89
C SER A 17 4.23 -0.07 11.86
N ILE A 18 3.64 -0.49 10.72
CA ILE A 18 3.16 -1.87 10.53
C ILE A 18 4.34 -2.86 10.49
N MET A 19 5.39 -2.54 9.76
CA MET A 19 6.57 -3.41 9.59
C MET A 19 7.30 -3.63 10.93
N GLU A 20 7.49 -2.57 11.69
CA GLU A 20 8.22 -2.62 12.95
C GLU A 20 7.35 -3.14 14.10
N GLY A 21 6.09 -2.69 14.15
CA GLY A 21 5.22 -2.90 15.30
C GLY A 21 4.30 -4.11 15.25
N TYR A 22 4.14 -4.74 14.07
CA TYR A 22 3.35 -5.96 13.93
C TYR A 22 4.12 -7.04 13.18
N PHE A 23 4.68 -6.74 12.00
CA PHE A 23 5.33 -7.75 11.17
C PHE A 23 6.57 -8.33 11.84
N ALA A 24 7.45 -7.47 12.39
CA ALA A 24 8.65 -7.89 13.10
C ALA A 24 8.32 -8.59 14.43
N GLU A 25 7.29 -8.10 15.14
CA GLU A 25 6.84 -8.65 16.43
C GLU A 25 6.37 -10.11 16.34
N LEU A 26 5.97 -10.61 15.16
CA LEU A 26 5.67 -12.03 14.97
C LEU A 26 6.87 -12.96 15.17
N ASN A 27 8.09 -12.43 15.03
CA ASN A 27 9.32 -13.18 15.32
C ASN A 27 9.89 -12.84 16.70
N ASN A 28 9.20 -12.00 17.50
CA ASN A 28 9.65 -11.62 18.83
C ASN A 28 9.41 -12.78 19.82
N SER A 29 10.49 -13.32 20.38
CA SER A 29 10.43 -14.43 21.34
C SER A 29 9.60 -14.10 22.58
N GLU A 30 9.56 -12.83 23.00
CA GLU A 30 8.78 -12.39 24.17
C GLU A 30 7.28 -12.47 23.92
N LEU A 31 6.81 -12.22 22.70
CA LEU A 31 5.39 -12.27 22.34
C LEU A 31 4.96 -13.62 21.76
N SER A 32 5.89 -14.55 21.55
CA SER A 32 5.61 -15.88 20.97
C SER A 32 4.50 -16.65 21.70
N HIS A 33 4.36 -16.49 23.01
CA HIS A 33 3.31 -17.14 23.81
C HIS A 33 1.90 -16.55 23.62
N LEU A 34 1.80 -15.34 23.05
CA LEU A 34 0.52 -14.68 22.74
C LEU A 34 0.06 -14.95 21.31
N MET A 35 0.91 -15.55 20.48
CA MET A 35 0.64 -15.81 19.08
C MET A 35 -0.56 -16.75 18.90
N PRO A 36 -1.59 -16.34 18.15
CA PRO A 36 -2.75 -17.19 17.90
C PRO A 36 -2.37 -18.33 16.95
N PRO A 37 -2.80 -19.58 17.20
CA PRO A 37 -2.51 -20.73 16.32
C PRO A 37 -2.99 -20.53 14.89
N SER A 38 -4.06 -19.76 14.69
CA SER A 38 -4.59 -19.42 13.37
C SER A 38 -3.64 -18.60 12.50
N LEU A 39 -2.60 -17.98 13.09
CA LEU A 39 -1.59 -17.15 12.42
C LEU A 39 -0.25 -17.87 12.21
N GLU A 40 -0.07 -19.05 12.79
CA GLU A 40 1.15 -19.84 12.65
C GLU A 40 1.46 -20.10 11.16
N ASN A 41 2.68 -19.77 10.72
CA ASN A 41 3.13 -19.86 9.32
C ASN A 41 2.28 -19.09 8.29
N LYS A 42 1.44 -18.14 8.72
CA LYS A 42 0.55 -17.36 7.84
C LYS A 42 0.83 -15.86 7.85
N ARG A 43 1.99 -15.45 8.36
CA ARG A 43 2.47 -14.05 8.27
C ARG A 43 2.37 -13.50 6.85
N ASP A 44 2.90 -14.23 5.89
CA ASP A 44 2.98 -13.76 4.50
C ASP A 44 1.59 -13.71 3.84
N VAL A 45 0.60 -14.41 4.39
CA VAL A 45 -0.81 -14.27 3.98
C VAL A 45 -1.46 -13.05 4.65
N LEU A 46 -1.19 -12.81 5.94
CA LEU A 46 -1.75 -11.65 6.65
C LEU A 46 -1.24 -10.33 6.06
N PHE A 47 0.06 -10.24 5.79
CA PHE A 47 0.68 -9.00 5.27
C PHE A 47 0.83 -9.01 3.74
N GLY A 48 0.67 -10.13 3.05
CA GLY A 48 0.93 -10.21 1.62
C GLY A 48 2.36 -9.79 1.28
N ASN A 49 2.51 -9.02 0.21
CA ASN A 49 3.77 -8.38 -0.15
C ASN A 49 3.89 -6.94 0.38
N LEU A 50 3.31 -6.61 1.53
CA LEU A 50 3.48 -5.29 2.14
C LEU A 50 4.96 -4.86 2.31
N PRO A 51 5.91 -5.75 2.67
CA PRO A 51 7.32 -5.37 2.73
C PRO A 51 7.88 -4.87 1.40
N GLU A 52 7.45 -5.46 0.28
CA GLU A 52 7.85 -5.07 -1.08
C GLU A 52 7.31 -3.67 -1.44
N ILE A 53 6.04 -3.41 -1.10
CA ILE A 53 5.41 -2.09 -1.26
C ILE A 53 6.14 -1.05 -0.41
N TYR A 54 6.33 -1.33 0.89
CA TYR A 54 7.01 -0.42 1.80
C TYR A 54 8.41 -0.07 1.30
N GLU A 55 9.20 -1.06 0.91
CA GLU A 55 10.55 -0.88 0.40
C GLU A 55 10.58 0.03 -0.84
N PHE A 56 9.70 -0.20 -1.81
CA PHE A 56 9.59 0.62 -3.02
C PHE A 56 9.27 2.09 -2.67
N HIS A 57 8.24 2.31 -1.84
CA HIS A 57 7.81 3.66 -1.49
C HIS A 57 8.86 4.39 -0.66
N ASN A 58 9.42 3.73 0.36
CA ASN A 58 10.38 4.30 1.29
C ASN A 58 11.73 4.61 0.64
N LYS A 59 12.25 3.73 -0.23
CA LYS A 59 13.60 3.88 -0.80
C LYS A 59 13.63 4.59 -2.14
N THR A 60 12.51 4.63 -2.86
CA THR A 60 12.48 5.12 -4.25
C THR A 60 11.41 6.17 -4.45
N PHE A 61 10.14 5.80 -4.29
CA PHE A 61 9.06 6.63 -4.81
C PHE A 61 8.91 7.95 -4.06
N LEU A 62 8.97 7.93 -2.72
CA LEU A 62 8.89 9.15 -1.91
C LEU A 62 10.00 10.14 -2.28
N MET A 63 11.24 9.67 -2.38
CA MET A 63 12.38 10.52 -2.76
C MET A 63 12.22 11.13 -4.15
N GLU A 64 11.71 10.37 -5.13
CA GLU A 64 11.46 10.91 -6.47
C GLU A 64 10.32 11.94 -6.49
N LEU A 65 9.28 11.73 -5.70
CA LEU A 65 8.21 12.72 -5.52
C LEU A 65 8.72 14.00 -4.82
N GLU A 66 9.59 13.86 -3.82
CA GLU A 66 10.23 15.00 -3.16
C GLU A 66 11.11 15.81 -4.12
N ASN A 67 11.82 15.14 -5.03
CA ASN A 67 12.60 15.82 -6.08
C ASN A 67 11.72 16.60 -7.08
N CYS A 68 10.44 16.26 -7.19
CA CYS A 68 9.47 17.00 -8.00
C CYS A 68 8.86 18.21 -7.25
N ALA A 69 9.25 18.48 -6.00
CA ALA A 69 8.68 19.59 -5.22
C ALA A 69 8.92 20.97 -5.87
N GLU A 70 10.12 21.19 -6.41
CA GLU A 70 10.49 22.43 -7.10
C GLU A 70 10.07 22.44 -8.57
N LYS A 71 9.81 21.27 -9.15
CA LYS A 71 9.42 21.08 -10.57
C LYS A 71 8.22 20.14 -10.70
N PRO A 72 7.01 20.58 -10.32
CA PRO A 72 5.81 19.73 -10.34
C PRO A 72 5.47 19.15 -11.71
N GLU A 73 5.90 19.80 -12.79
CA GLU A 73 5.71 19.35 -14.17
C GLU A 73 6.38 17.98 -14.46
N LEU A 74 7.40 17.60 -13.68
CA LEU A 74 8.10 16.31 -13.82
C LEU A 74 7.36 15.14 -13.14
N VAL A 75 6.30 15.42 -12.39
CA VAL A 75 5.58 14.38 -11.63
C VAL A 75 5.00 13.31 -12.56
N GLY A 76 4.49 13.68 -13.75
CA GLY A 76 4.01 12.71 -14.73
C GLY A 76 5.11 11.70 -15.12
N THR A 77 6.30 12.20 -15.47
CA THR A 77 7.47 11.37 -15.77
C THR A 77 7.88 10.48 -14.59
N CYS A 78 7.79 10.98 -13.35
CA CYS A 78 8.07 10.21 -12.15
C CYS A 78 7.18 8.96 -12.06
N PHE A 79 5.86 9.09 -12.31
CA PHE A 79 4.95 7.95 -12.31
C PHE A 79 5.23 6.99 -13.47
N LEU A 80 5.44 7.50 -14.68
CA LEU A 80 5.70 6.67 -15.87
C LEU A 80 6.96 5.82 -15.73
N LYS A 81 8.02 6.38 -15.12
CA LYS A 81 9.27 5.67 -14.84
C LYS A 81 9.08 4.47 -13.91
N ARG A 82 8.06 4.51 -13.03
CA ARG A 82 7.81 3.53 -11.97
C ARG A 82 6.59 2.64 -12.20
N LYS A 83 6.06 2.63 -13.41
CA LYS A 83 4.85 1.87 -13.76
C LYS A 83 4.99 0.35 -13.54
N GLU A 84 6.20 -0.19 -13.68
CA GLU A 84 6.48 -1.62 -13.48
C GLU A 84 6.54 -1.94 -11.99
N GLU A 85 7.20 -1.10 -11.20
CA GLU A 85 7.25 -1.24 -9.74
C GLU A 85 5.88 -1.06 -9.10
N LEU A 86 4.99 -0.24 -9.68
CA LEU A 86 3.60 -0.09 -9.21
C LEU A 86 2.74 -1.36 -9.42
N GLN A 87 3.19 -2.34 -10.21
CA GLN A 87 2.46 -3.62 -10.38
C GLN A 87 2.45 -4.47 -9.11
N VAL A 88 3.31 -4.19 -8.13
CA VAL A 88 3.31 -4.88 -6.82
C VAL A 88 1.96 -4.81 -6.10
N TYR A 89 1.14 -3.81 -6.42
CA TYR A 89 -0.21 -3.64 -5.87
C TYR A 89 -1.19 -4.70 -6.37
N GLU A 90 -0.99 -5.31 -7.54
CA GLU A 90 -1.83 -6.41 -8.01
C GLU A 90 -1.73 -7.59 -7.05
N LYS A 91 -0.51 -8.05 -6.77
CA LYS A 91 -0.23 -9.14 -5.83
C LYS A 91 -0.80 -8.84 -4.44
N TYR A 92 -0.70 -7.60 -3.97
CA TYR A 92 -1.25 -7.21 -2.67
C TYR A 92 -2.78 -7.31 -2.64
N CYS A 93 -3.44 -6.72 -3.64
CA CYS A 93 -4.89 -6.72 -3.75
C CYS A 93 -5.45 -8.14 -3.90
N GLN A 94 -4.83 -8.98 -4.72
CA GLN A 94 -5.18 -10.41 -4.84
C GLN A 94 -5.08 -11.17 -3.51
N ASN A 95 -4.11 -10.81 -2.67
CA ASN A 95 -3.96 -11.42 -1.36
C ASN A 95 -4.94 -10.86 -0.31
N LYS A 96 -5.43 -9.63 -0.48
CA LYS A 96 -6.22 -8.92 0.54
C LYS A 96 -7.44 -9.70 1.07
N PRO A 97 -8.26 -10.40 0.26
CA PRO A 97 -9.36 -11.21 0.79
C PRO A 97 -8.89 -12.36 1.70
N ARG A 98 -7.74 -12.97 1.39
CA ARG A 98 -7.14 -14.03 2.22
C ARG A 98 -6.61 -13.46 3.54
N SER A 99 -5.94 -12.31 3.49
CA SER A 99 -5.53 -11.55 4.67
C SER A 99 -6.72 -11.26 5.59
N GLU A 100 -7.87 -10.84 5.04
CA GLU A 100 -9.09 -10.58 5.83
C GLU A 100 -9.65 -11.83 6.51
N ILE A 101 -9.59 -12.99 5.86
CA ILE A 101 -10.01 -14.25 6.46
C ILE A 101 -9.13 -14.59 7.67
N ILE A 102 -7.82 -14.41 7.57
CA ILE A 102 -6.91 -14.59 8.71
C ILE A 102 -7.23 -13.59 9.81
N TRP A 103 -7.38 -12.30 9.47
CA TRP A 103 -7.70 -11.27 10.44
C TRP A 103 -9.00 -11.57 11.21
N ARG A 104 -10.06 -12.04 10.56
CA ARG A 104 -11.31 -12.44 11.24
C ARG A 104 -11.13 -13.57 12.26
N GLN A 105 -10.10 -14.41 12.11
CA GLN A 105 -9.82 -15.53 13.01
C GLN A 105 -8.95 -15.13 14.21
N CYS A 106 -8.20 -14.03 14.12
CA CYS A 106 -7.18 -13.71 15.12
C CYS A 106 -7.07 -12.23 15.51
N GLY A 107 -7.83 -11.32 14.90
CA GLY A 107 -7.69 -9.87 15.08
C GLY A 107 -7.86 -9.40 16.53
N ASP A 108 -8.74 -10.08 17.28
CA ASP A 108 -8.98 -9.79 18.71
C ASP A 108 -7.98 -10.49 19.65
N SER A 109 -6.95 -11.16 19.13
CA SER A 109 -5.96 -11.84 19.97
C SER A 109 -5.13 -10.87 20.82
N LEU A 110 -4.68 -11.35 21.99
CA LEU A 110 -3.82 -10.58 22.90
C LEU A 110 -2.54 -10.09 22.21
N PHE A 111 -2.00 -10.86 21.27
CA PHE A 111 -0.85 -10.45 20.46
C PHE A 111 -1.09 -9.11 19.76
N PHE A 112 -2.19 -8.98 19.00
CA PHE A 112 -2.47 -7.74 18.26
C PHE A 112 -2.87 -6.59 19.19
N GLN A 113 -3.54 -6.87 20.31
CA GLN A 113 -3.85 -5.86 21.32
C GLN A 113 -2.57 -5.27 21.93
N GLU A 114 -1.59 -6.11 22.29
CA GLU A 114 -0.30 -5.66 22.82
C GLU A 114 0.49 -4.88 21.76
N CYS A 115 0.54 -5.35 20.51
CA CYS A 115 1.20 -4.62 19.42
C CYS A 115 0.55 -3.24 19.21
N GLN A 116 -0.79 -3.18 19.15
CA GLN A 116 -1.52 -1.93 18.96
C GLN A 116 -1.28 -0.94 20.12
N LYS A 117 -1.23 -1.45 21.35
CA LYS A 117 -0.94 -0.65 22.54
C LYS A 117 0.50 -0.12 22.56
N LYS A 118 1.50 -0.95 22.21
CA LYS A 118 2.90 -0.53 22.10
C LYS A 118 3.10 0.62 21.11
N LEU A 119 2.32 0.61 20.03
CA LEU A 119 2.37 1.63 18.97
C LEU A 119 1.48 2.86 19.22
N ASP A 120 0.66 2.85 20.28
CA ASP A 120 -0.39 3.86 20.51
C ASP A 120 -1.32 4.06 19.29
N HIS A 121 -1.59 2.98 18.56
CA HIS A 121 -2.42 3.01 17.36
C HIS A 121 -3.91 3.13 17.70
N LYS A 122 -4.56 4.16 17.15
CA LYS A 122 -6.00 4.41 17.33
C LYS A 122 -6.90 3.49 16.51
N LEU A 123 -6.38 2.97 15.39
CA LEU A 123 -7.09 2.05 14.51
C LEU A 123 -6.54 0.63 14.67
N SER A 124 -7.35 -0.37 14.36
CA SER A 124 -6.94 -1.76 14.28
C SER A 124 -6.01 -2.02 13.09
N LEU A 125 -5.22 -3.10 13.15
CA LEU A 125 -4.27 -3.45 12.09
C LEU A 125 -4.96 -3.60 10.72
N ASP A 126 -6.17 -4.14 10.62
CA ASP A 126 -6.86 -4.29 9.33
C ASP A 126 -7.18 -2.96 8.64
N ALA A 127 -7.43 -1.90 9.40
CA ALA A 127 -7.60 -0.55 8.85
C ALA A 127 -6.28 -0.06 8.22
N TYR A 128 -5.15 -0.36 8.84
CA TYR A 128 -3.82 -0.08 8.30
C TYR A 128 -3.51 -0.95 7.06
N LEU A 129 -3.91 -2.24 7.07
CA LEU A 129 -3.75 -3.15 5.92
C LEU A 129 -4.66 -2.79 4.72
N LEU A 130 -5.62 -1.87 4.88
CA LEU A 130 -6.37 -1.30 3.75
C LEU A 130 -5.65 -0.15 3.06
N LYS A 131 -4.62 0.44 3.68
CA LYS A 131 -3.95 1.64 3.16
C LYS A 131 -3.33 1.45 1.77
N PRO A 132 -2.70 0.32 1.41
CA PRO A 132 -2.19 0.15 0.04
C PRO A 132 -3.29 0.17 -1.02
N VAL A 133 -4.44 -0.48 -0.74
CA VAL A 133 -5.60 -0.48 -1.64
C VAL A 133 -6.15 0.95 -1.80
N GLN A 134 -6.17 1.73 -0.71
CA GLN A 134 -6.57 3.13 -0.75
C GLN A 134 -5.54 4.01 -1.47
N ARG A 135 -4.25 3.75 -1.31
CA ARG A 135 -3.18 4.58 -1.89
C ARG A 135 -3.16 4.48 -3.40
N ILE A 136 -3.20 3.26 -3.95
CA ILE A 136 -3.16 3.05 -5.41
C ILE A 136 -4.34 3.72 -6.12
N THR A 137 -5.52 3.73 -5.49
CA THR A 137 -6.73 4.37 -6.03
C THR A 137 -6.74 5.90 -5.88
N LYS A 138 -5.97 6.45 -4.94
CA LYS A 138 -5.83 7.90 -4.75
C LYS A 138 -4.94 8.55 -5.80
N TYR A 139 -3.90 7.87 -6.31
CA TYR A 139 -2.98 8.50 -7.27
C TYR A 139 -3.68 9.07 -8.51
N GLN A 140 -4.64 8.36 -9.10
CA GLN A 140 -5.39 8.89 -10.25
C GLN A 140 -6.21 10.15 -9.90
N LEU A 141 -6.74 10.27 -8.66
CA LEU A 141 -7.45 11.48 -8.23
C LEU A 141 -6.50 12.67 -8.15
N MET A 142 -5.33 12.45 -7.56
CA MET A 142 -4.32 13.50 -7.36
C MET A 142 -3.72 13.96 -8.69
N LEU A 143 -3.41 13.04 -9.60
CA LEU A 143 -2.93 13.35 -10.95
C LEU A 143 -4.00 14.12 -11.74
N LYS A 144 -5.28 13.70 -11.64
CA LYS A 144 -6.40 14.40 -12.26
C LYS A 144 -6.60 15.82 -11.71
N GLU A 145 -6.38 16.04 -10.42
CA GLU A 145 -6.42 17.37 -9.82
C GLU A 145 -5.25 18.25 -10.27
N MET A 146 -4.04 17.68 -10.34
CA MET A 146 -2.87 18.38 -10.88
C MET A 146 -3.07 18.80 -12.34
N LEU A 147 -3.68 17.95 -13.17
CA LEU A 147 -4.00 18.28 -14.57
C LEU A 147 -4.90 19.52 -14.69
N LYS A 148 -5.88 19.68 -13.79
CA LYS A 148 -6.79 20.84 -13.80
C LYS A 148 -6.08 22.17 -13.51
N CYS A 149 -4.94 22.13 -12.85
CA CYS A 149 -4.19 23.31 -12.44
C CYS A 149 -2.92 23.54 -13.28
N SER A 150 -2.63 22.67 -14.25
CA SER A 150 -1.42 22.73 -15.10
C SER A 150 -1.65 23.58 -16.35
N ASN A 151 -0.64 24.38 -16.75
CA ASN A 151 -0.75 25.35 -17.85
C ASN A 151 0.25 25.07 -19.00
N GLY A 152 0.33 23.81 -19.47
CA GLY A 152 1.01 23.43 -20.70
C GLY A 152 2.25 22.54 -20.52
N GLU A 153 3.25 22.98 -19.74
CA GLU A 153 4.45 22.17 -19.51
C GLU A 153 4.15 20.91 -18.68
N GLY A 154 4.64 19.75 -19.13
CA GLY A 154 4.45 18.44 -18.46
C GLY A 154 3.03 17.87 -18.54
N MET A 155 2.11 18.52 -19.26
CA MET A 155 0.71 18.09 -19.32
C MET A 155 0.54 16.74 -20.02
N ALA A 156 1.28 16.50 -21.11
CA ALA A 156 1.20 15.25 -21.86
C ALA A 156 1.66 14.05 -21.00
N GLU A 157 2.79 14.18 -20.30
CA GLU A 157 3.30 13.17 -19.37
C GLU A 157 2.35 12.95 -18.20
N LEU A 158 1.68 14.01 -17.73
CA LEU A 158 0.72 13.92 -16.64
C LEU A 158 -0.60 13.23 -17.08
N GLU A 159 -1.05 13.46 -18.31
CA GLU A 159 -2.18 12.75 -18.91
C GLU A 159 -1.86 11.26 -19.10
N GLU A 160 -0.66 10.94 -19.62
CA GLU A 160 -0.20 9.56 -19.79
C GLU A 160 -0.04 8.86 -18.43
N ALA A 161 0.48 9.55 -17.41
CA ALA A 161 0.57 9.04 -16.05
C ALA A 161 -0.82 8.73 -15.47
N LEU A 162 -1.79 9.62 -15.67
CA LEU A 162 -3.18 9.39 -15.25
C LEU A 162 -3.76 8.16 -15.94
N ALA A 163 -3.60 8.03 -17.25
CA ALA A 163 -4.06 6.87 -18.01
C ALA A 163 -3.41 5.58 -17.49
N THR A 164 -2.09 5.59 -17.24
CA THR A 164 -1.35 4.47 -16.68
C THR A 164 -1.89 4.06 -15.30
N MET A 165 -2.17 5.02 -14.41
CA MET A 165 -2.73 4.70 -13.09
C MET A 165 -4.15 4.11 -13.18
N LEU A 166 -4.98 4.60 -14.09
CA LEU A 166 -6.30 4.04 -14.35
C LEU A 166 -6.21 2.60 -14.88
N ASP A 167 -5.27 2.34 -15.79
CA ASP A 167 -5.03 1.00 -16.33
C ASP A 167 -4.53 0.03 -15.26
N ILE A 168 -3.64 0.46 -14.35
CA ILE A 168 -3.22 -0.36 -13.20
C ILE A 168 -4.43 -0.70 -12.33
N ILE A 169 -5.24 0.29 -11.93
CA ILE A 169 -6.43 0.06 -11.10
C ILE A 169 -7.39 -0.90 -11.79
N LYS A 170 -7.61 -0.73 -13.09
CA LYS A 170 -8.46 -1.62 -13.89
C LYS A 170 -7.90 -3.04 -13.93
N SER A 171 -6.61 -3.21 -14.22
CA SER A 171 -5.95 -4.52 -14.27
C SER A 171 -6.04 -5.24 -12.93
N VAL A 172 -5.79 -4.54 -11.83
CA VAL A 172 -5.95 -5.07 -10.47
C VAL A 172 -7.39 -5.55 -10.26
N ASN A 173 -8.37 -4.71 -10.59
CA ASN A 173 -9.78 -5.05 -10.43
C ASN A 173 -10.21 -6.26 -11.30
N ASP A 174 -9.76 -6.31 -12.56
CA ASP A 174 -10.09 -7.41 -13.48
C ASP A 174 -9.46 -8.73 -12.99
N SER A 175 -8.21 -8.67 -12.52
CA SER A 175 -7.49 -9.80 -11.93
C SER A 175 -8.20 -10.37 -10.69
N MET A 176 -8.75 -9.50 -9.84
CA MET A 176 -9.58 -9.91 -8.69
C MET A 176 -10.84 -10.67 -9.12
N HIS A 177 -11.52 -10.22 -10.18
CA HIS A 177 -12.72 -10.90 -10.70
C HIS A 177 -12.38 -12.25 -11.34
N GLN A 178 -11.25 -12.36 -12.04
CA GLN A 178 -10.80 -13.63 -12.62
C GLN A 178 -10.55 -14.70 -11.56
N ILE A 179 -9.85 -14.35 -10.47
CA ILE A 179 -9.60 -15.28 -9.35
C ILE A 179 -10.92 -15.75 -8.71
N ALA A 180 -11.92 -14.86 -8.63
CA ALA A 180 -13.24 -15.21 -8.09
C ALA A 180 -14.04 -16.16 -8.99
N ILE A 181 -13.79 -16.16 -10.31
CA ILE A 181 -14.42 -17.08 -11.27
C ILE A 181 -13.76 -18.47 -11.22
N THR A 182 -12.46 -18.54 -10.92
CA THR A 182 -11.69 -19.79 -10.86
C THR A 182 -11.76 -20.51 -9.52
N GLY A 183 -12.94 -20.53 -8.86
CA GLY A 183 -13.19 -21.33 -7.65
C GLY A 183 -13.16 -22.86 -7.87
N PHE A 184 -12.22 -23.35 -8.68
CA PHE A 184 -11.91 -24.75 -8.92
C PHE A 184 -10.42 -24.97 -8.63
N GLU A 185 -10.14 -25.34 -7.38
CA GLU A 185 -9.29 -26.48 -6.99
C GLU A 185 -9.58 -26.84 -5.53
#